data_AF-A0A074ZNV3-F1
#
_entry.id   AF-A0A074ZNV3-F1
#
_cell.length_a   1.000
_cell.length_b   1.000
_cell.length_c   1.000
_cell.angle_alpha   90.00
_cell.angle_beta   90.00
_cell.angle_gamma   90.00
#
_symmetry.space_group_name_H-M   'P 1'
#
loop_
_entity.id
_entity.type
_entity.pdbx_description
1 polymer ?
#
loop_
_entity_poly.entity_id
_entity_poly.type
_entity_poly.pdbx_seq_one_letter_code
_entity_poly.pdbx_strand_id
1 'polypeptide(L)'
;FVPIDFGQIWSTNAKKLASLATVARKPRRPTTLRENDVDDPLMPPGLHPLISSLFPGNRSFEKFRASKPAMPFRYLVSRSLSYAAHSRPFYPAVAEYGPKRLDNLIPGKVYLWCACGLSKSQPWCDGSHKPTHFRPLRWVVPAAKPDSVQASSHFICQCKYSSTPPLCDSTHNQLHQEVADRQTHCSCSHAGNAPQYILPDGQRTFCDRCGNVTSNVPS
;
A
#
# COMPACT_ATOMS: atom_id res chain seq x y z
N PHE A 1 25.07 66.66 -12.70
CA PHE A 1 26.38 66.17 -12.23
C PHE A 1 26.41 66.19 -10.72
N VAL A 2 26.10 65.05 -10.08
CA VAL A 2 26.81 64.47 -8.91
C VAL A 2 26.41 62.98 -8.93
N PRO A 3 27.35 62.02 -9.07
CA PRO A 3 27.06 60.60 -9.00
C PRO A 3 27.11 60.12 -7.54
N ILE A 4 26.20 59.22 -7.15
CA ILE A 4 26.29 58.49 -5.87
C ILE A 4 26.81 57.09 -6.16
N ASP A 5 27.89 56.78 -5.44
CA ASP A 5 28.80 55.65 -5.57
C ASP A 5 28.19 54.35 -4.99
N PHE A 6 28.12 53.29 -5.79
CA PHE A 6 27.61 51.96 -5.43
C PHE A 6 28.71 51.04 -4.86
N GLY A 7 29.69 51.62 -4.17
CA GLY A 7 30.94 50.95 -3.82
C GLY A 7 31.13 50.55 -2.35
N GLN A 8 30.10 50.35 -1.51
CA GLN A 8 30.33 49.94 -0.11
C GLN A 8 29.21 49.08 0.52
N ILE A 9 28.89 47.90 -0.04
CA ILE A 9 28.20 46.84 0.75
C ILE A 9 28.76 45.43 0.41
N TRP A 10 30.03 45.35 0.00
CA TRP A 10 30.74 44.08 -0.21
C TRP A 10 32.06 44.03 0.56
N SER A 11 32.02 44.28 1.86
CA SER A 11 33.07 43.77 2.76
C SER A 11 32.57 43.83 4.19
N THR A 12 32.15 42.69 4.74
CA THR A 12 32.19 42.33 6.18
C THR A 12 31.22 41.18 6.47
N ASN A 13 31.52 39.97 5.97
CA ASN A 13 31.16 38.74 6.70
C ASN A 13 31.93 37.49 6.23
N ALA A 14 33.12 37.66 5.65
CA ALA A 14 33.99 36.54 5.25
C ALA A 14 34.86 35.98 6.40
N LYS A 15 34.65 36.39 7.66
CA LYS A 15 35.47 35.94 8.80
C LYS A 15 34.64 35.78 10.07
N LYS A 16 33.76 34.78 10.09
CA LYS A 16 33.31 34.19 11.37
C LYS A 16 33.00 32.70 11.16
N LEU A 17 33.81 31.88 11.83
CA LEU A 17 33.52 30.50 12.24
C LEU A 17 33.77 29.39 11.20
N ALA A 18 35.00 29.36 10.67
CA ALA A 18 35.69 28.11 10.39
C ALA A 18 36.22 27.55 11.74
N SER A 19 35.45 26.68 12.40
CA SER A 19 35.92 25.82 13.51
C SER A 19 34.81 24.87 13.93
N LEU A 20 34.63 23.76 13.24
CA LEU A 20 34.07 22.52 13.80
C LEU A 20 34.68 21.36 13.03
N ALA A 21 35.77 20.85 13.59
CA ALA A 21 36.52 19.70 13.09
C ALA A 21 35.66 18.43 13.12
N THR A 22 35.54 17.81 11.95
CA THR A 22 35.67 16.39 11.65
C THR A 22 35.55 15.41 12.83
N VAL A 23 34.35 14.86 13.06
CA VAL A 23 34.19 13.58 13.77
C VAL A 23 34.13 12.46 12.73
N ALA A 24 35.29 11.85 12.47
CA ALA A 24 35.41 10.66 11.65
C ALA A 24 34.71 9.47 12.34
N ARG A 25 33.57 9.03 11.79
CA ARG A 25 32.93 7.77 12.21
C ARG A 25 33.68 6.60 11.58
N LYS A 26 34.26 5.72 12.40
CA LYS A 26 34.90 4.46 11.97
C LYS A 26 33.96 3.62 11.09
N PRO A 27 34.46 2.97 10.02
CA PRO A 27 33.67 1.98 9.28
C PRO A 27 33.35 0.78 10.19
N ARG A 28 32.07 0.37 10.23
CA ARG A 28 31.69 -0.92 10.82
C ARG A 28 32.18 -2.02 9.90
N ARG A 29 32.82 -3.04 10.49
CA ARG A 29 33.22 -4.26 9.78
C ARG A 29 31.99 -4.95 9.17
N PRO A 30 32.12 -5.53 7.97
CA PRO A 30 31.14 -6.48 7.47
C PRO A 30 31.22 -7.75 8.33
N THR A 31 30.16 -8.05 9.06
CA THR A 31 29.94 -9.40 9.60
C THR A 31 29.60 -10.29 8.43
N THR A 32 30.50 -11.22 8.15
CA THR A 32 30.36 -12.33 7.21
C THR A 32 29.03 -13.04 7.44
N LEU A 33 28.26 -13.15 6.37
CA LEU A 33 27.15 -14.09 6.24
C LEU A 33 27.67 -15.48 6.59
N ARG A 34 26.99 -16.15 7.51
CA ARG A 34 27.12 -17.59 7.69
C ARG A 34 25.87 -18.17 7.05
N GLU A 35 26.05 -18.68 5.82
CA GLU A 35 25.24 -19.76 5.27
C GLU A 35 25.10 -20.84 6.34
N ASN A 36 23.89 -21.32 6.55
CA ASN A 36 23.61 -22.66 7.03
C ASN A 36 22.16 -22.98 6.65
N ASP A 37 22.09 -23.83 5.63
CA ASP A 37 21.31 -25.06 5.61
C ASP A 37 19.80 -24.99 5.33
N VAL A 38 19.55 -25.25 4.05
CA VAL A 38 18.33 -25.80 3.45
C VAL A 38 18.16 -27.22 3.98
N ASP A 39 17.11 -27.46 4.77
CA ASP A 39 16.62 -28.81 5.03
C ASP A 39 15.32 -29.04 4.26
N ASP A 40 15.49 -29.63 3.07
CA ASP A 40 14.47 -30.32 2.27
C ASP A 40 14.24 -31.72 2.87
N PRO A 41 13.02 -32.09 3.31
CA PRO A 41 12.72 -33.48 3.60
C PRO A 41 12.39 -34.25 2.31
N LEU A 42 13.41 -34.96 1.84
CA LEU A 42 13.40 -36.03 0.85
C LEU A 42 12.29 -37.08 1.10
N MET A 43 11.61 -37.46 0.02
CA MET A 43 10.82 -38.68 -0.10
C MET A 43 11.69 -39.94 0.06
N PRO A 44 11.17 -41.05 0.63
CA PRO A 44 11.90 -42.32 0.68
C PRO A 44 11.73 -43.16 -0.60
N PRO A 45 12.78 -43.82 -1.12
CA PRO A 45 12.68 -44.83 -2.17
C PRO A 45 12.80 -46.27 -1.67
N GLY A 46 12.04 -47.16 -2.30
CA GLY A 46 12.45 -48.55 -2.59
C GLY A 46 11.93 -49.64 -1.63
N LEU A 47 11.24 -50.63 -2.19
CA LEU A 47 11.61 -52.05 -2.12
C LEU A 47 10.92 -52.85 -3.25
N HIS A 48 11.70 -53.78 -3.81
CA HIS A 48 11.51 -54.57 -5.04
C HIS A 48 10.54 -55.78 -4.84
N PRO A 49 10.13 -56.48 -5.92
CA PRO A 49 9.08 -57.50 -5.94
C PRO A 49 9.63 -58.93 -5.75
N LEU A 50 8.76 -59.87 -5.36
CA LEU A 50 9.00 -61.30 -5.49
C LEU A 50 7.97 -61.99 -6.39
N ILE A 51 8.52 -62.93 -7.13
CA ILE A 51 8.04 -63.73 -8.25
C ILE A 51 7.28 -64.97 -7.75
N SER A 52 6.25 -65.41 -8.48
CA SER A 52 6.01 -66.81 -8.91
C SER A 52 4.66 -66.90 -9.63
N SER A 53 4.62 -66.98 -10.96
CA SER A 53 4.62 -68.21 -11.77
C SER A 53 3.46 -69.17 -11.49
N LEU A 54 2.55 -69.36 -12.46
CA LEU A 54 2.29 -70.63 -13.14
C LEU A 54 1.22 -70.47 -14.26
N PHE A 55 1.51 -71.17 -15.37
CA PHE A 55 0.89 -71.27 -16.71
C PHE A 55 -0.46 -72.05 -16.75
N PRO A 56 -1.04 -72.46 -17.91
CA PRO A 56 -1.13 -71.92 -19.29
C PRO A 56 -2.57 -71.93 -19.86
N GLY A 57 -2.82 -71.36 -21.05
CA GLY A 57 -4.07 -71.64 -21.78
C GLY A 57 -4.36 -70.82 -23.04
N ASN A 58 -3.67 -71.14 -24.15
CA ASN A 58 -4.14 -71.18 -25.54
C ASN A 58 -5.38 -70.34 -25.99
N ARG A 59 -5.14 -69.38 -26.90
CA ARG A 59 -5.59 -69.40 -28.32
C ARG A 59 -5.25 -68.09 -29.02
N SER A 60 -4.49 -68.19 -30.11
CA SER A 60 -4.54 -67.22 -31.20
C SER A 60 -5.99 -67.13 -31.69
N PHE A 61 -6.51 -65.91 -31.87
CA PHE A 61 -6.82 -65.38 -33.20
C PHE A 61 -7.44 -63.97 -33.12
N GLU A 62 -7.04 -63.16 -34.10
CA GLU A 62 -7.75 -62.00 -34.67
C GLU A 62 -8.04 -60.74 -33.83
N LYS A 63 -7.17 -59.77 -34.09
CA LYS A 63 -7.43 -58.34 -34.31
C LYS A 63 -8.92 -57.91 -34.28
N PHE A 64 -9.32 -57.29 -33.19
CA PHE A 64 -10.35 -56.25 -33.20
C PHE A 64 -9.79 -54.99 -32.54
N ARG A 65 -9.53 -53.96 -33.36
CA ARG A 65 -9.38 -52.58 -32.89
C ARG A 65 -10.75 -52.12 -32.42
N ALA A 66 -10.93 -52.02 -31.11
CA ALA A 66 -12.02 -51.29 -30.50
C ALA A 66 -11.43 -50.42 -29.38
N SER A 67 -11.30 -49.13 -29.68
CA SER A 67 -10.99 -48.08 -28.70
C SER A 67 -12.06 -48.08 -27.61
N LYS A 68 -11.66 -48.37 -26.36
CA LYS A 68 -12.54 -48.30 -25.19
C LYS A 68 -12.95 -46.84 -24.92
N PRO A 69 -14.22 -46.56 -24.58
CA PRO A 69 -14.66 -45.23 -24.16
C PRO A 69 -14.22 -44.94 -22.71
N ALA A 70 -13.65 -43.75 -22.49
CA ALA A 70 -13.43 -43.20 -21.16
C ALA A 70 -14.75 -42.64 -20.62
N MET A 71 -15.26 -43.22 -19.53
CA MET A 71 -16.34 -42.63 -18.74
C MET A 71 -15.69 -41.85 -17.58
N PRO A 72 -15.87 -40.51 -17.47
CA PRO A 72 -15.32 -39.78 -16.34
C PRO A 72 -16.15 -40.05 -15.09
N PHE A 73 -15.47 -40.65 -14.12
CA PHE A 73 -15.94 -40.90 -12.76
C PHE A 73 -16.31 -39.57 -12.10
N ARG A 74 -17.60 -39.41 -11.77
CA ARG A 74 -18.12 -38.29 -10.98
C ARG A 74 -17.48 -38.32 -9.59
N TYR A 75 -16.39 -37.57 -9.40
CA TYR A 75 -15.83 -37.31 -8.08
C TYR A 75 -16.65 -36.21 -7.42
N LEU A 76 -17.55 -36.61 -6.51
CA LEU A 76 -18.12 -35.71 -5.52
C LEU A 76 -16.99 -35.25 -4.60
N VAL A 77 -16.35 -34.13 -4.91
CA VAL A 77 -15.43 -33.47 -3.99
C VAL A 77 -16.28 -32.76 -2.94
N SER A 78 -16.46 -33.44 -1.81
CA SER A 78 -16.93 -32.89 -0.55
C SER A 78 -16.01 -31.75 -0.10
N ARG A 79 -16.54 -30.52 -0.16
CA ARG A 79 -16.30 -29.36 0.70
C ARG A 79 -14.97 -29.37 1.50
N SER A 80 -13.95 -28.75 0.92
CA SER A 80 -12.82 -28.19 1.66
C SER A 80 -12.82 -26.66 1.51
N LEU A 81 -13.79 -26.00 2.13
CA LEU A 81 -13.79 -24.54 2.31
C LEU A 81 -13.36 -24.22 3.74
N SER A 82 -12.06 -24.28 4.02
CA SER A 82 -11.56 -23.96 5.37
C SER A 82 -10.10 -23.50 5.36
N TYR A 83 -9.73 -22.50 4.54
CA TYR A 83 -8.52 -21.68 4.81
C TYR A 83 -8.50 -20.29 4.18
N ALA A 84 -9.61 -19.79 3.62
CA ALA A 84 -9.73 -18.37 3.26
C ALA A 84 -10.37 -17.61 4.43
N ALA A 85 -9.64 -17.42 5.52
CA ALA A 85 -9.99 -16.39 6.49
C ALA A 85 -9.68 -15.04 5.82
N HIS A 86 -10.67 -14.53 5.09
CA HIS A 86 -10.70 -13.29 4.33
C HIS A 86 -10.01 -12.12 5.05
N SER A 87 -8.79 -11.76 4.64
CA SER A 87 -8.24 -10.42 4.93
C SER A 87 -9.02 -9.42 4.08
N ARG A 88 -10.12 -8.92 4.64
CA ARG A 88 -10.99 -7.97 3.96
C ARG A 88 -10.22 -6.65 3.74
N PRO A 89 -10.20 -6.10 2.52
CA PRO A 89 -9.56 -4.82 2.28
C PRO A 89 -10.31 -3.70 3.01
N PHE A 90 -9.56 -2.83 3.68
CA PHE A 90 -10.08 -1.59 4.27
C PHE A 90 -9.92 -0.46 3.26
N TYR A 91 -11.00 0.30 3.05
CA TYR A 91 -11.03 1.37 2.07
C TYR A 91 -11.01 2.74 2.77
N PRO A 92 -10.03 3.62 2.47
CA PRO A 92 -10.02 4.96 3.02
C PRO A 92 -11.16 5.80 2.45
N ALA A 93 -11.57 6.81 3.21
CA ALA A 93 -12.47 7.83 2.69
C ALA A 93 -11.76 8.65 1.61
N VAL A 94 -12.48 8.98 0.54
CA VAL A 94 -12.01 9.99 -0.43
C VAL A 94 -12.25 11.35 0.19
N ALA A 95 -11.18 12.14 0.39
CA ALA A 95 -11.34 13.50 0.89
C ALA A 95 -11.70 14.48 -0.24
N GLU A 96 -11.08 14.33 -1.40
CA GLU A 96 -11.32 15.13 -2.61
C GLU A 96 -10.83 14.32 -3.83
N TYR A 97 -11.52 14.42 -4.97
CA TYR A 97 -11.08 13.83 -6.25
C TYR A 97 -10.13 14.76 -7.00
N GLY A 98 -9.15 15.32 -6.28
CA GLY A 98 -8.15 16.22 -6.84
C GLY A 98 -7.00 16.47 -5.87
N PRO A 99 -5.79 16.77 -6.36
CA PRO A 99 -4.66 17.03 -5.50
C PRO A 99 -4.76 18.40 -4.84
N LYS A 100 -4.10 18.54 -3.68
CA LYS A 100 -3.86 19.85 -3.07
C LYS A 100 -2.47 20.34 -3.46
N ARG A 101 -2.42 21.47 -4.18
CA ARG A 101 -1.15 22.16 -4.52
C ARG A 101 -0.63 22.90 -3.29
N LEU A 102 0.62 22.64 -2.91
CA LEU A 102 1.32 23.28 -1.79
C LEU A 102 2.66 23.85 -2.25
N ASP A 103 2.82 25.17 -2.13
CA ASP A 103 3.97 25.88 -2.71
C ASP A 103 5.10 26.13 -1.69
N ASN A 104 4.78 26.15 -0.39
CA ASN A 104 5.67 26.63 0.67
C ASN A 104 5.98 25.54 1.71
N LEU A 105 6.36 24.34 1.25
CA LEU A 105 6.79 23.27 2.14
C LEU A 105 8.27 23.42 2.48
N ILE A 106 8.61 23.24 3.76
CA ILE A 106 9.98 23.39 4.25
C ILE A 106 10.77 22.12 3.89
N PRO A 107 11.83 22.19 3.07
CA PRO A 107 12.65 21.03 2.74
C PRO A 107 13.25 20.37 4.00
N GLY A 108 13.28 19.04 4.04
CA GLY A 108 13.77 18.28 5.20
C GLY A 108 12.82 18.26 6.41
N LYS A 109 11.78 19.11 6.44
CA LYS A 109 10.74 19.03 7.46
C LYS A 109 9.86 17.82 7.23
N VAL A 110 9.39 17.25 8.34
CA VAL A 110 8.49 16.10 8.34
C VAL A 110 7.05 16.57 8.40
N TYR A 111 6.23 16.04 7.51
CA TYR A 111 4.79 16.21 7.51
C TYR A 111 4.11 14.83 7.62
N LEU A 112 2.98 14.78 8.31
CA LEU A 112 2.18 13.57 8.46
C LEU A 112 0.99 13.64 7.49
N TRP A 113 1.06 12.88 6.41
CA TRP A 113 -0.01 12.81 5.42
C TRP A 113 -1.19 11.99 5.94
N CYS A 114 -2.40 12.50 5.72
CA CYS A 114 -3.63 11.81 6.07
C CYS A 114 -3.89 10.66 5.10
N ALA A 115 -3.75 9.42 5.55
CA ALA A 115 -4.04 8.21 4.76
C ALA A 115 -5.51 7.74 4.84
N CYS A 116 -6.24 8.13 5.89
CA CYS A 116 -7.63 7.67 6.09
C CYS A 116 -8.70 8.49 5.35
N GLY A 117 -8.37 9.71 4.91
CA GLY A 117 -9.34 10.65 4.32
C GLY A 117 -10.21 11.43 5.31
N LEU A 118 -10.18 11.09 6.59
CA LEU A 118 -11.12 11.62 7.60
C LEU A 118 -10.73 12.97 8.19
N SER A 119 -9.50 13.42 7.93
CA SER A 119 -8.96 14.65 8.50
C SER A 119 -9.73 15.87 8.03
N LYS A 120 -9.97 16.82 8.94
CA LYS A 120 -10.51 18.15 8.63
C LYS A 120 -9.45 19.11 8.10
N SER A 121 -8.17 18.84 8.36
CA SER A 121 -7.02 19.66 7.95
C SER A 121 -6.28 19.07 6.74
N GLN A 122 -7.01 18.63 5.71
CA GLN A 122 -6.40 18.01 4.53
C GLN A 122 -5.33 18.93 3.90
N PRO A 123 -4.20 18.36 3.45
CA PRO A 123 -3.94 16.93 3.27
C PRO A 123 -3.27 16.26 4.49
N TRP A 124 -3.13 16.98 5.60
CA TRP A 124 -2.38 16.56 6.77
C TRP A 124 -3.24 15.86 7.81
N CYS A 125 -2.61 15.02 8.62
CA CYS A 125 -3.27 14.28 9.68
C CYS A 125 -3.59 15.18 10.90
N ASP A 126 -4.84 15.15 11.33
CA ASP A 126 -5.37 15.83 12.53
C ASP A 126 -5.63 14.86 13.71
N GLY A 127 -5.46 13.56 13.49
CA GLY A 127 -5.77 12.51 14.48
C GLY A 127 -7.16 11.88 14.33
N SER A 128 -7.97 12.28 13.35
CA SER A 128 -9.28 11.68 13.07
C SER A 128 -9.23 10.19 12.72
N HIS A 129 -8.05 9.65 12.42
CA HIS A 129 -7.82 8.24 12.13
C HIS A 129 -7.82 7.33 13.38
N LYS A 130 -7.73 7.88 14.60
CA LYS A 130 -7.61 7.12 15.86
C LYS A 130 -8.60 5.95 16.01
N PRO A 131 -9.90 6.10 15.74
CA PRO A 131 -10.84 4.98 15.85
C PRO A 131 -10.63 3.90 14.78
N THR A 132 -9.91 4.20 13.69
CA THR A 132 -9.72 3.32 12.53
C THR A 132 -8.38 2.56 12.56
N HIS A 133 -8.23 1.61 11.63
CA HIS A 133 -6.99 0.89 11.40
C HIS A 133 -5.93 1.68 10.61
N PHE A 134 -6.30 2.82 10.01
CA PHE A 134 -5.38 3.62 9.21
C PHE A 134 -4.34 4.33 10.07
N ARG A 135 -3.14 4.51 9.51
CA ARG A 135 -2.04 5.27 10.13
C ARG A 135 -1.55 6.34 9.16
N PRO A 136 -1.22 7.54 9.64
CA PRO A 136 -0.69 8.60 8.79
C PRO A 136 0.70 8.24 8.27
N LEU A 137 0.99 8.67 7.05
CA LEU A 137 2.29 8.44 6.43
C LEU A 137 3.25 9.58 6.78
N ARG A 138 4.42 9.21 7.32
CA ARG A 138 5.50 10.16 7.59
C ARG A 138 6.21 10.48 6.27
N TRP A 139 6.15 11.73 5.84
CA TRP A 139 6.81 12.20 4.63
C TRP A 139 7.82 13.30 4.95
N VAL A 140 9.01 13.17 4.39
CA VAL A 140 10.08 14.18 4.46
C VAL A 140 10.06 14.94 3.15
N VAL A 141 9.94 16.26 3.20
CA VAL A 141 9.93 17.09 1.99
C VAL A 141 11.29 16.97 1.30
N PRO A 142 11.35 16.60 0.01
CA PRO A 142 12.60 16.50 -0.72
C PRO A 142 13.28 17.88 -0.80
N ALA A 143 14.61 17.87 -0.92
CA ALA A 143 15.37 19.10 -1.13
C ALA A 143 14.91 19.77 -2.44
N ALA A 144 14.76 21.10 -2.41
CA ALA A 144 14.54 21.87 -3.62
C ALA A 144 15.70 21.62 -4.59
N LYS A 145 15.41 21.49 -5.89
CA LYS A 145 16.48 21.35 -6.87
C LYS A 145 17.29 22.66 -6.91
N PRO A 146 18.64 22.59 -6.88
CA PRO A 146 19.49 23.76 -6.79
C PRO A 146 19.42 24.69 -8.01
N ASP A 147 18.86 24.21 -9.13
CA ASP A 147 18.65 24.93 -10.39
C ASP A 147 17.23 25.51 -10.55
N SER A 148 16.32 25.22 -9.62
CA SER A 148 14.93 25.67 -9.72
C SER A 148 14.76 27.03 -9.05
N VAL A 149 14.61 28.08 -9.87
CA VAL A 149 14.23 29.44 -9.45
C VAL A 149 12.77 29.48 -8.96
N GLN A 150 12.00 28.42 -9.18
CA GLN A 150 10.58 28.32 -8.83
C GLN A 150 10.38 27.67 -7.46
N ALA A 151 9.47 28.23 -6.65
CA ALA A 151 9.02 27.61 -5.41
C ALA A 151 8.56 26.17 -5.69
N SER A 152 9.12 25.20 -4.97
CA SER A 152 8.84 23.77 -5.18
C SER A 152 7.38 23.46 -4.84
N SER A 153 6.53 23.53 -5.85
CA SER A 153 5.10 23.21 -5.73
C SER A 153 4.93 21.70 -5.69
N HIS A 154 4.27 21.19 -4.65
CA HIS A 154 3.97 19.76 -4.50
C HIS A 154 2.46 19.53 -4.61
N PHE A 155 2.08 18.54 -5.41
CA PHE A 155 0.69 18.08 -5.52
C PHE A 155 0.49 16.89 -4.58
N ILE A 156 -0.21 17.13 -3.48
CA ILE A 156 -0.44 16.11 -2.44
C ILE A 156 -1.78 15.42 -2.68
N CYS A 157 -1.79 14.09 -2.60
CA CYS A 157 -2.96 13.25 -2.82
C CYS A 157 -4.05 13.49 -1.77
N GLN A 158 -5.28 13.71 -2.23
CA GLN A 158 -6.48 13.79 -1.38
C GLN A 158 -7.46 12.63 -1.60
N CYS A 159 -7.36 11.89 -2.70
CA CYS A 159 -8.24 10.75 -2.92
C CYS A 159 -7.89 9.54 -2.04
N LYS A 160 -6.62 9.42 -1.64
CA LYS A 160 -6.04 8.35 -0.78
C LYS A 160 -5.80 7.00 -1.47
N TYR A 161 -5.92 6.96 -2.80
CA TYR A 161 -5.68 5.78 -3.63
C TYR A 161 -4.44 5.91 -4.52
N SER A 162 -3.59 6.91 -4.26
CA SER A 162 -2.34 7.05 -5.02
C SER A 162 -1.41 5.86 -4.76
N SER A 163 -0.74 5.42 -5.82
CA SER A 163 0.33 4.42 -5.78
C SER A 163 1.67 5.01 -5.31
N THR A 164 1.78 6.35 -5.26
CA THR A 164 3.00 7.06 -4.83
C THR A 164 2.73 8.04 -3.66
N PRO A 165 2.10 7.57 -2.55
CA PRO A 165 1.75 8.46 -1.46
C PRO A 165 3.01 9.10 -0.82
N PRO A 166 2.95 10.38 -0.44
CA PRO A 166 1.76 11.23 -0.38
C PRO A 166 1.50 12.05 -1.66
N LEU A 167 2.29 11.86 -2.72
CA LEU A 167 2.19 12.63 -3.95
C LEU A 167 0.98 12.20 -4.78
N CYS A 168 0.56 13.06 -5.69
CA CYS A 168 -0.49 12.75 -6.65
C CYS A 168 0.08 12.12 -7.92
N ASP A 169 -0.52 11.02 -8.34
CA ASP A 169 -0.26 10.26 -9.58
C ASP A 169 -1.49 10.18 -10.49
N SER A 170 -2.48 11.05 -10.26
CA SER A 170 -3.69 11.16 -11.08
C SER A 170 -4.65 9.97 -11.02
N THR A 171 -4.48 9.02 -10.09
CA THR A 171 -5.42 7.90 -9.88
C THR A 171 -6.86 8.37 -9.65
N HIS A 172 -7.05 9.56 -9.07
CA HIS A 172 -8.38 10.12 -8.81
C HIS A 172 -9.25 10.28 -10.07
N ASN A 173 -8.64 10.41 -11.26
CA ASN A 173 -9.37 10.56 -12.53
C ASN A 173 -10.23 9.35 -12.91
N GLN A 174 -9.85 8.14 -12.45
CA GLN A 174 -10.54 6.89 -12.78
C GLN A 174 -11.26 6.28 -11.57
N LEU A 175 -11.19 6.94 -10.41
CA LEU A 175 -11.62 6.39 -9.12
C LEU A 175 -13.13 6.58 -8.85
N HIS A 176 -13.78 7.55 -9.50
CA HIS A 176 -15.16 7.95 -9.19
C HIS A 176 -16.15 6.78 -9.25
N GLN A 177 -16.15 6.04 -10.36
CA GLN A 177 -17.09 4.93 -10.55
C GLN A 177 -16.82 3.79 -9.58
N GLU A 178 -15.55 3.43 -9.37
CA GLU A 178 -15.17 2.35 -8.45
C GLU A 178 -15.62 2.65 -7.01
N VAL A 179 -15.42 3.89 -6.54
CA VAL A 179 -15.85 4.30 -5.20
C VAL A 179 -17.37 4.32 -5.10
N ALA A 180 -18.05 4.87 -6.10
CA ALA A 180 -19.51 4.91 -6.15
C ALA A 180 -20.10 3.49 -6.11
N ASP A 181 -19.60 2.58 -6.95
CA ASP A 181 -20.03 1.19 -7.00
C ASP A 181 -19.80 0.48 -5.66
N ARG A 182 -18.64 0.70 -5.03
CA ARG A 182 -18.36 0.11 -3.72
C ARG A 182 -19.28 0.65 -2.62
N GLN A 183 -19.65 1.93 -2.69
CA GLN A 183 -20.57 2.55 -1.72
C GLN A 183 -22.01 2.05 -1.92
N THR A 184 -22.48 1.97 -3.16
CA THR A 184 -23.84 1.49 -3.48
C THR A 184 -24.02 -0.01 -3.18
N HIS A 185 -22.98 -0.82 -3.41
CA HIS A 185 -23.00 -2.26 -3.13
C HIS A 185 -22.50 -2.61 -1.72
N CYS A 186 -22.30 -1.62 -0.83
CA CYS A 186 -21.91 -1.94 0.53
C CYS A 186 -23.05 -2.66 1.25
N SER A 187 -22.78 -3.88 1.71
CA SER A 187 -23.69 -4.63 2.59
C SER A 187 -23.82 -4.05 4.00
N CYS A 188 -23.20 -2.90 4.25
CA CYS A 188 -23.30 -2.18 5.50
C CYS A 188 -24.54 -1.29 5.47
N SER A 189 -25.47 -1.49 6.42
CA SER A 189 -26.55 -0.53 6.63
C SER A 189 -25.93 0.79 7.09
N HIS A 190 -25.90 1.79 6.20
CA HIS A 190 -25.49 3.15 6.56
C HIS A 190 -26.49 3.84 7.52
N ALA A 191 -27.62 3.18 7.80
CA ALA A 191 -28.68 3.61 8.72
C ALA A 191 -28.85 2.70 9.96
N GLY A 192 -27.81 1.98 10.44
CA GLY A 192 -27.94 1.09 11.61
C GLY A 192 -26.62 0.60 12.24
N ASN A 193 -26.68 -0.47 13.05
CA ASN A 193 -25.60 -1.12 13.81
C ASN A 193 -24.46 -1.75 12.96
N ALA A 194 -24.27 -1.33 11.72
CA ALA A 194 -23.11 -1.71 10.92
C ALA A 194 -21.82 -1.22 11.62
N PRO A 195 -20.65 -1.84 11.36
CA PRO A 195 -19.39 -1.34 11.88
C PRO A 195 -19.10 0.02 11.25
N GLN A 196 -19.51 1.06 11.98
CA GLN A 196 -19.26 2.45 11.67
C GLN A 196 -18.41 3.02 12.78
N TYR A 197 -17.30 3.66 12.41
CA TYR A 197 -16.48 4.41 13.34
C TYR A 197 -17.12 5.77 13.55
N ILE A 198 -17.47 6.09 14.79
CA ILE A 198 -17.83 7.45 15.16
C ILE A 198 -16.55 8.28 15.15
N LEU A 199 -16.51 9.32 14.33
CA LEU A 199 -15.34 10.18 14.24
C LEU A 199 -15.20 11.04 15.51
N PRO A 200 -14.00 11.52 15.86
CA PRO A 200 -13.78 12.32 17.07
C PRO A 200 -14.58 13.62 17.15
N ASP A 201 -15.20 14.05 16.05
CA ASP A 201 -16.10 15.20 16.03
C ASP A 201 -17.52 14.89 16.51
N GLY A 202 -17.87 13.61 16.68
CA GLY A 202 -19.21 13.14 17.07
C GLY A 202 -20.31 13.39 16.03
N GLN A 203 -19.99 14.03 14.92
CA GLN A 203 -20.94 14.45 13.90
C GLN A 203 -20.91 13.56 12.67
N ARG A 204 -19.87 12.76 12.48
CA ARG A 204 -19.70 11.92 11.30
C ARG A 204 -19.43 10.47 11.67
N THR A 205 -19.92 9.57 10.83
CA THR A 205 -19.70 8.13 10.90
C THR A 205 -18.94 7.68 9.65
N PHE A 206 -18.03 6.72 9.82
CA PHE A 206 -17.18 6.21 8.75
C PHE A 206 -17.30 4.69 8.61
N CYS A 207 -17.45 4.19 7.39
CA CYS A 207 -17.45 2.76 7.10
C CYS A 207 -16.13 2.36 6.41
N ASP A 208 -15.35 1.49 7.05
CA ASP A 208 -14.08 0.98 6.50
C ASP A 208 -14.25 -0.03 5.36
N ARG A 209 -15.47 -0.57 5.15
CA ARG A 209 -15.75 -1.53 4.06
C ARG A 209 -15.97 -0.86 2.71
N CYS A 210 -16.45 0.38 2.70
CA CYS A 210 -16.72 1.10 1.45
C CYS A 210 -16.06 2.48 1.37
N GLY A 211 -15.51 2.97 2.48
CA GLY A 211 -14.92 4.30 2.58
C GLY A 211 -15.97 5.42 2.70
N ASN A 212 -17.25 5.10 2.93
CA ASN A 212 -18.30 6.11 3.02
C ASN A 212 -18.23 6.88 4.35
N VAL A 213 -18.52 8.18 4.30
CA VAL A 213 -18.61 9.06 5.46
C VAL A 213 -19.99 9.70 5.47
N THR A 214 -20.77 9.43 6.52
CA THR A 214 -22.13 9.94 6.70
C THR A 214 -22.16 11.00 7.80
N SER A 215 -22.91 12.08 7.58
CA SER A 215 -23.20 13.07 8.62
C SER A 215 -24.36 12.58 9.48
N ASN A 216 -24.21 12.69 10.80
CA ASN A 216 -25.25 12.43 11.79
C ASN A 216 -26.08 13.70 12.10
N VAL A 217 -25.75 14.83 11.48
CA VAL A 217 -26.52 16.08 11.63
C VAL A 217 -27.66 16.07 10.60
N PRO A 218 -28.93 16.21 11.00
CA PRO A 218 -30.04 16.34 10.08
C PRO A 218 -29.86 17.60 9.21
N SER A 219 -30.04 17.43 7.90
CA SER A 219 -29.91 18.45 6.86
C SER A 219 -30.88 19.62 7.02
#